data_AF-R2SU97-F1
#
_entry.id   AF-R2SU97-F1
#
_cell.length_a   1.000
_cell.length_b   1.000
_cell.length_c   1.000
_cell.angle_alpha   90.00
_cell.angle_beta   90.00
_cell.angle_gamma   90.00
#
_symmetry.space_group_name_H-M   'P 1'
#
loop_
_entity.id
_entity.type
_entity.pdbx_description
1 polymer ?
#
loop_
_entity_poly.entity_id
_entity_poly.type
_entity_poly.pdbx_seq_one_letter_code
_entity_poly.pdbx_strand_id
1 'polypeptide(L)'
;MIIVDGSDSYETEQMIDIAETPKDQRDSIQRDLINYFSRLAYLRYVNIRTLTSINKCEKMTPDEVRERLNIDRIKKYYSYSADEIHFYIDFAKKYIRIVS
;
A
#
# COMPACT_ATOMS: atom_id res chain seq x y z
N MET A 1 -11.63 -4.99 -5.36
CA MET A 1 -11.34 -3.65 -5.95
C MET A 1 -10.21 -3.77 -6.96
N ILE A 2 -10.19 -2.95 -8.01
CA ILE A 2 -9.08 -2.87 -8.97
C ILE A 2 -8.31 -1.57 -8.73
N ILE A 3 -7.00 -1.67 -8.58
CA ILE A 3 -6.07 -0.54 -8.54
C ILE A 3 -5.51 -0.35 -9.95
N VAL A 4 -5.55 0.88 -10.46
CA VAL A 4 -4.97 1.25 -11.77
C VAL A 4 -3.77 2.15 -11.55
N ASP A 5 -2.63 1.79 -12.13
CA ASP A 5 -1.39 2.57 -12.08
C ASP A 5 -0.79 2.70 -13.48
N GLY A 6 -1.09 3.81 -14.15
CA GLY A 6 -0.68 4.01 -15.54
C GLY A 6 -1.36 2.99 -16.48
N SER A 7 -0.56 2.15 -17.14
CA SER A 7 -1.04 1.04 -17.98
C SER A 7 -1.33 -0.24 -17.21
N ASP A 8 -0.93 -0.31 -15.94
CA ASP A 8 -1.04 -1.52 -15.13
C ASP A 8 -2.36 -1.53 -14.35
N SER A 9 -2.90 -2.72 -14.14
CA SER A 9 -4.09 -2.93 -13.31
C SER A 9 -3.87 -4.12 -12.40
N TYR A 10 -4.30 -3.98 -11.14
CA TYR A 10 -4.07 -4.96 -10.09
C TYR A 10 -5.37 -5.28 -9.38
N GLU A 11 -5.79 -6.54 -9.43
CA GLU A 11 -6.89 -7.01 -8.60
C GLU A 11 -6.40 -7.19 -7.16
N THR A 12 -6.99 -6.41 -6.25
CA THR A 12 -6.57 -6.37 -4.83
C THR A 12 -6.66 -7.74 -4.14
N GLU A 13 -7.68 -8.54 -4.46
CA GLU A 13 -7.86 -9.89 -3.92
C GLU A 13 -6.74 -10.82 -4.42
N GLN A 14 -6.43 -10.80 -5.72
CA GLN A 14 -5.30 -11.53 -6.28
C GLN A 14 -3.96 -11.12 -5.62
N MET A 15 -3.77 -9.82 -5.35
CA MET A 15 -2.54 -9.35 -4.70
C MET A 15 -2.44 -9.85 -3.27
N ILE A 16 -3.56 -9.96 -2.55
CA ILE A 16 -3.62 -10.55 -1.22
C ILE A 16 -3.30 -12.05 -1.29
N ASP A 17 -3.93 -12.79 -2.20
CA ASP A 17 -3.72 -14.23 -2.35
C ASP A 17 -2.25 -14.57 -2.64
N ILE A 18 -1.63 -13.80 -3.55
CA ILE A 18 -0.20 -13.98 -3.85
C ILE A 18 0.68 -13.57 -2.65
N ALA A 19 0.30 -12.51 -1.92
CA ALA A 19 1.04 -12.09 -0.72
C ALA A 19 0.99 -13.13 0.40
N GLU A 20 -0.13 -13.84 0.56
CA GLU A 20 -0.34 -14.91 1.54
C GLU A 20 0.30 -16.23 1.12
N THR A 21 0.47 -16.46 -0.18
CA THR A 21 1.18 -17.64 -0.71
C THR A 21 2.65 -17.64 -0.23
N PRO A 22 3.18 -18.73 0.36
CA PRO A 22 4.58 -18.84 0.77
C PRO A 22 5.55 -18.55 -0.39
N LYS A 23 6.67 -17.89 -0.11
CA LYS A 23 7.59 -17.39 -1.16
C LYS A 23 8.14 -18.49 -2.07
N ASP A 24 8.35 -19.68 -1.53
CA ASP A 24 8.84 -20.88 -2.20
C ASP A 24 7.76 -21.58 -3.06
N GLN A 25 6.49 -21.23 -2.85
CA GLN A 25 5.35 -21.78 -3.60
C GLN A 25 4.87 -20.86 -4.73
N ARG A 26 5.45 -19.65 -4.85
CA ARG A 26 5.10 -18.70 -5.90
C ARG A 26 5.79 -19.06 -7.21
N ASP A 27 5.03 -19.10 -8.30
CA ASP A 27 5.63 -19.19 -9.63
C ASP A 27 6.42 -17.90 -9.99
N SER A 28 7.09 -17.88 -11.15
CA SER A 28 7.84 -16.69 -11.59
C SER A 28 6.96 -15.47 -11.81
N ILE A 29 5.75 -15.64 -12.36
CA ILE A 29 4.82 -14.57 -12.67
C ILE A 29 4.31 -13.94 -11.37
N GLN A 30 3.85 -14.77 -10.43
CA GLN A 30 3.41 -14.36 -9.11
C GLN A 30 4.51 -13.60 -8.36
N ARG A 31 5.77 -14.07 -8.42
CA ARG A 31 6.92 -13.37 -7.82
C ARG A 31 7.13 -12.00 -8.42
N ASP A 32 7.12 -11.88 -9.74
CA ASP A 32 7.33 -10.59 -10.40
C ASP A 32 6.17 -9.64 -10.08
N LEU A 33 4.93 -10.11 -10.22
CA LEU A 33 3.72 -9.35 -9.98
C LEU A 33 3.67 -8.78 -8.55
N ILE A 34 3.91 -9.64 -7.54
CA ILE A 34 3.88 -9.18 -6.14
C ILE A 34 5.06 -8.25 -5.80
N ASN A 35 6.22 -8.42 -6.46
CA ASN A 35 7.35 -7.52 -6.27
C ASN A 35 7.06 -6.12 -6.84
N TYR A 36 6.48 -6.04 -8.04
CA TYR A 36 6.06 -4.77 -8.63
C TYR A 36 4.97 -4.12 -7.77
N PHE A 37 3.93 -4.87 -7.42
CA PHE A 37 2.84 -4.36 -6.61
C PHE A 37 3.30 -3.91 -5.22
N SER A 38 4.19 -4.65 -4.56
CA SER A 38 4.71 -4.26 -3.24
C SER A 38 5.46 -2.94 -3.27
N ARG A 39 6.19 -2.64 -4.37
CA ARG A 39 6.86 -1.34 -4.55
C ARG A 39 5.85 -0.22 -4.72
N LEU A 40 4.81 -0.45 -5.52
CA LEU A 40 3.70 0.49 -5.69
C LEU A 40 3.00 0.74 -4.35
N ALA A 41 2.54 -0.31 -3.68
CA ALA A 41 1.84 -0.21 -2.40
C ALA A 41 2.70 0.50 -1.33
N TYR A 42 4.00 0.22 -1.28
CA TYR A 42 4.91 0.94 -0.40
C TYR A 42 4.98 2.44 -0.72
N LEU A 43 5.14 2.81 -1.99
CA LEU A 43 5.17 4.21 -2.42
C LEU A 43 3.86 4.94 -2.06
N ARG A 44 2.72 4.28 -2.30
CA ARG A 44 1.39 4.81 -1.98
C ARG A 44 1.21 4.98 -0.47
N TYR A 45 1.64 4.00 0.32
CA TYR A 45 1.69 4.11 1.78
C TYR A 45 2.58 5.27 2.26
N VAL A 46 3.78 5.46 1.69
CA VAL A 46 4.68 6.56 2.05
C VAL A 46 4.05 7.93 1.72
N ASN A 47 3.37 8.05 0.59
CA ASN A 47 2.61 9.25 0.22
C ASN A 47 1.52 9.57 1.26
N ILE A 48 0.75 8.56 1.64
CA ILE A 48 -0.28 8.68 2.69
C ILE A 48 0.36 9.12 4.01
N ARG A 49 1.38 8.39 4.47
CA ARG A 49 2.12 8.69 5.71
C ARG A 49 2.66 10.12 5.73
N THR A 50 3.21 10.59 4.61
CA THR A 50 3.81 11.93 4.50
C THR A 50 2.77 13.04 4.67
N LEU A 51 1.54 12.83 4.18
CA LEU A 51 0.45 13.79 4.36
C LEU A 51 -0.25 13.67 5.71
N THR A 52 -0.19 12.49 6.32
CA THR A 52 -0.70 12.27 7.69
C THR A 52 0.22 12.89 8.73
N SER A 53 1.54 12.88 8.52
CA SER A 53 2.48 13.43 9.49
C SER A 53 2.46 14.96 9.51
N ILE A 54 2.62 15.51 10.71
CA ILE A 54 2.87 16.94 10.93
C ILE A 54 4.31 17.29 10.50
N ASN A 55 5.26 16.36 10.67
CA ASN A 55 6.67 16.52 10.34
C ASN A 55 7.09 15.53 9.25
N LYS A 56 7.58 16.01 8.10
CA LYS A 56 7.93 15.15 6.94
C LYS A 56 8.82 13.93 7.24
N CYS A 57 9.59 13.95 8.33
CA CYS A 57 10.52 12.89 8.73
C CYS A 57 10.05 12.05 9.94
N GLU A 58 8.81 12.23 10.41
CA GLU A 58 8.29 11.42 11.51
C GLU A 58 8.17 9.96 11.09
N LYS A 59 8.82 9.08 11.85
CA LYS A 59 8.73 7.63 11.67
C LYS A 59 7.41 7.15 12.29
N MET A 60 6.35 7.20 11.50
CA MET A 60 5.04 6.64 11.90
C MET A 60 4.91 5.20 11.43
N THR A 61 4.43 4.34 12.33
CA THR A 61 3.95 3.00 12.06
C THR A 61 2.63 3.05 11.27
N PRO A 62 2.24 1.97 10.55
CA PRO A 62 0.93 1.91 9.89
C PRO A 62 -0.26 2.14 10.83
N ASP A 63 -0.17 1.76 12.10
CA ASP A 63 -1.22 1.98 13.09
C ASP A 63 -1.36 3.47 13.44
N GLU A 64 -0.25 4.16 13.70
CA GLU A 64 -0.26 5.62 13.91
C GLU A 64 -0.76 6.39 12.67
N VAL A 65 -0.40 5.91 11.46
CA VAL A 65 -0.94 6.48 10.22
C VAL A 65 -2.46 6.36 10.19
N ARG A 66 -3.00 5.21 10.63
CA ARG A 66 -4.45 4.96 10.63
C ARG A 66 -5.18 5.84 11.63
N GLU A 67 -4.64 6.00 12.83
CA GLU A 67 -5.23 6.84 13.88
C GLU A 67 -5.30 8.32 13.50
N ARG A 68 -4.26 8.82 12.82
CA ARG A 68 -4.15 10.23 12.41
C ARG A 68 -4.67 10.50 11.00
N LEU A 69 -5.24 9.48 10.34
CA LEU A 69 -5.60 9.54 8.93
C LEU A 69 -6.66 10.61 8.67
N ASN A 70 -6.37 11.54 7.76
CA ASN A 70 -7.36 12.44 7.20
C ASN A 70 -7.59 12.08 5.73
N ILE A 71 -8.62 11.27 5.48
CA ILE A 71 -8.95 10.74 4.15
C ILE A 71 -9.15 11.87 3.15
N ASP A 72 -9.92 12.91 3.49
CA ASP A 72 -10.22 14.02 2.57
C ASP A 72 -8.96 14.75 2.12
N ARG A 73 -8.00 14.92 3.03
CA ARG A 73 -6.69 15.48 2.69
C ARG A 73 -5.96 14.59 1.70
N ILE A 74 -5.90 13.28 1.92
CA ILE A 74 -5.22 12.36 0.99
C ILE A 74 -5.88 12.38 -0.39
N LYS A 75 -7.21 12.27 -0.44
CA LYS A 75 -8.00 12.31 -1.69
C LYS A 75 -7.72 13.58 -2.49
N LYS A 76 -7.60 14.72 -1.82
CA LYS A 76 -7.30 16.01 -2.45
C LYS A 76 -5.94 16.05 -3.16
N TYR A 77 -4.93 15.36 -2.65
CA TYR A 77 -3.56 15.41 -3.19
C TYR A 77 -3.23 14.28 -4.16
N TYR A 78 -3.79 13.09 -3.96
CA TYR A 78 -3.37 11.90 -4.71
C TYR A 78 -4.49 11.20 -5.49
N SER A 79 -5.73 11.71 -5.43
CA SER A 79 -6.89 11.14 -6.14
C SER A 79 -7.18 9.66 -5.85
N TYR A 80 -6.66 9.13 -4.75
CA TYR A 80 -7.01 7.78 -4.28
C TYR A 80 -8.46 7.77 -3.78
N SER A 81 -9.15 6.66 -3.95
CA SER A 81 -10.40 6.37 -3.23
C SER A 81 -10.12 6.10 -1.74
N ALA A 82 -11.17 6.18 -0.92
CA ALA A 82 -11.04 5.83 0.50
C ALA A 82 -10.61 4.37 0.68
N ASP A 83 -11.15 3.47 -0.15
CA ASP A 83 -10.85 2.05 -0.13
C ASP A 83 -9.39 1.78 -0.49
N GLU A 84 -8.85 2.47 -1.51
CA GLU A 84 -7.42 2.39 -1.85
C GLU A 84 -6.53 2.84 -0.70
N ILE A 85 -6.88 3.94 -0.04
CA ILE A 85 -6.11 4.47 1.09
C ILE A 85 -6.03 3.43 2.20
N HIS A 86 -7.18 2.87 2.61
CA HIS A 86 -7.21 1.84 3.63
C HIS A 86 -6.46 0.59 3.21
N PHE A 87 -6.67 0.15 1.96
CA PHE A 87 -5.98 -1.00 1.39
C PHE A 87 -4.46 -0.84 1.45
N TYR A 88 -3.90 0.31 1.02
CA TYR A 88 -2.45 0.51 1.04
C TYR A 88 -1.88 0.48 2.45
N ILE A 89 -2.59 1.04 3.44
CA ILE A 89 -2.16 1.02 4.85
C ILE A 89 -2.15 -0.44 5.36
N ASP A 90 -3.23 -1.19 5.13
CA ASP A 90 -3.37 -2.58 5.57
C ASP A 90 -2.38 -3.51 4.90
N PHE A 91 -2.24 -3.38 3.58
CA PHE A 91 -1.31 -4.18 2.80
C PHE A 91 0.14 -3.92 3.25
N ALA A 92 0.50 -2.64 3.45
CA ALA A 92 1.84 -2.30 3.91
C ALA A 92 2.11 -2.79 5.34
N LYS A 93 1.12 -2.71 6.23
CA LYS A 93 1.21 -3.28 7.59
C LYS A 93 1.47 -4.78 7.59
N LYS A 94 0.73 -5.53 6.77
CA LYS A 94 0.72 -7.00 6.81
C LYS A 94 1.85 -7.63 5.99
N TYR A 95 2.17 -7.07 4.83
CA TYR A 95 3.02 -7.74 3.84
C TYR A 95 4.32 -7.00 3.51
N ILE A 96 4.45 -5.73 3.88
CA ILE A 96 5.67 -4.96 3.64
C ILE A 96 6.42 -4.81 4.96
N ARG A 97 7.69 -5.24 4.99
CA ARG A 97 8.53 -5.09 6.18
C ARG A 97 8.97 -3.63 6.32
N ILE A 98 8.13 -2.82 6.95
CA ILE A 98 8.44 -1.42 7.25
C ILE A 98 9.36 -1.41 8.47
N VAL A 99 10.65 -1.13 8.25
CA VAL A 99 11.60 -0.90 9.36
C VAL A 99 11.38 0.54 9.82
N SER A 100 10.87 0.69 11.05
CA SER A 100 10.65 1.98 11.71
C SER A 100 11.93 2.44 12.38
#